data_AF-A0A067PMG7-F1
#
_entry.id   AF-A0A067PMG7-F1
#
_cell.length_a   1.000
_cell.length_b   1.000
_cell.length_c   1.000
_cell.angle_alpha   90.00
_cell.angle_beta   90.00
_cell.angle_gamma   90.00
#
_symmetry.space_group_name_H-M   'P 1'
#
loop_
_entity.id
_entity.type
_entity.pdbx_description
1 polymer ?
#
loop_
_entity_poly.entity_id
_entity_poly.type
_entity_poly.pdbx_seq_one_letter_code
_entity_poly.pdbx_strand_id
1 'polypeptide(L)'
;MSNGHQTETLDIHMNESNWRKLIGMVLSLIKKYKKAVDGLVVTTEAFDEINASASTANVRAWLTIKKKAQGDWHIDPQSMDVYDTMIKKAPTKAEMQHDLSQKENSANAGVIWGSTSWIASGLRIQETQ
;
A
#
# COMPACT_ATOMS: atom_id res chain seq x y z
N MET A 1 -4.75 37.88 -13.32
CA MET A 1 -4.05 36.86 -14.15
C MET A 1 -5.11 36.17 -15.00
N SER A 2 -4.94 36.14 -16.33
CA SER A 2 -5.87 35.51 -17.27
C SER A 2 -5.69 33.98 -17.27
N ASN A 3 -6.76 33.21 -17.46
CA ASN A 3 -6.71 31.73 -17.54
C ASN A 3 -5.65 31.21 -18.53
N GLY A 4 -5.39 31.94 -19.63
CA GLY A 4 -4.36 31.56 -20.60
C GLY A 4 -2.93 31.54 -20.03
N HIS A 5 -2.59 32.48 -19.14
CA HIS A 5 -1.27 32.49 -18.50
C HIS A 5 -1.09 31.38 -17.47
N GLN A 6 -2.18 30.95 -16.82
CA GLN A 6 -2.12 29.81 -15.90
C GLN A 6 -1.86 28.50 -16.64
N THR A 7 -2.53 28.28 -17.77
CA THR A 7 -2.31 27.08 -18.60
C THR A 7 -0.91 27.04 -19.21
N GLU A 8 -0.40 28.18 -19.69
CA GLU A 8 0.95 28.28 -20.26
C GLU A 8 2.03 28.00 -19.21
N THR A 9 1.86 28.55 -18.00
CA THR A 9 2.78 28.29 -16.87
C THR A 9 2.78 26.80 -16.48
N LEU A 10 1.60 26.18 -16.40
CA LEU A 10 1.48 24.75 -16.09
C LEU A 10 2.13 23.87 -17.16
N ASP A 11 1.95 24.19 -18.44
CA ASP A 11 2.54 23.42 -19.53
C ASP A 11 4.07 23.49 -19.53
N ILE A 12 4.64 24.68 -19.28
CA ILE A 12 6.10 24.86 -19.13
C ILE A 12 6.62 23.99 -17.97
N HIS A 13 5.98 24.02 -16.81
CA HIS A 13 6.39 23.21 -15.66
C HIS A 13 6.24 21.70 -15.91
N MET A 14 5.15 21.28 -16.56
CA MET A 14 4.92 19.88 -16.92
C MET A 14 5.98 19.38 -17.91
N ASN A 15 6.29 20.18 -18.94
CA ASN A 15 7.28 19.84 -19.95
C ASN A 15 8.69 19.75 -19.34
N GLU A 16 9.07 20.70 -18.49
CA GLU A 16 10.36 20.69 -17.78
C GLU A 16 10.47 19.48 -16.83
N SER A 17 9.38 19.13 -16.12
CA SER A 17 9.31 17.93 -15.28
C SER A 17 9.48 16.65 -16.10
N ASN A 18 8.79 16.54 -17.24
CA ASN A 18 8.91 15.40 -18.15
C ASN A 18 10.32 15.29 -18.73
N TRP A 19 10.93 16.41 -19.15
CA TRP A 19 12.30 16.45 -19.66
C TRP A 19 13.31 15.98 -18.61
N ARG A 20 13.22 16.50 -17.37
CA ARG A 20 14.09 16.05 -16.27
C ARG A 20 13.95 14.56 -15.98
N LYS A 21 12.71 14.04 -15.98
CA LYS A 21 12.45 12.61 -15.80
C LYS A 21 13.08 11.79 -16.93
N LEU A 22 12.97 12.23 -18.18
CA LEU A 22 13.56 11.55 -19.35
C LEU A 22 15.08 11.49 -19.27
N ILE A 23 15.75 12.59 -18.92
CA ILE A 23 17.22 12.63 -18.77
C ILE A 23 17.69 11.67 -17.67
N GLY A 24 17.01 11.64 -16.54
CA GLY A 24 17.34 10.72 -15.44
C GLY A 24 17.00 9.25 -15.72
N MET A 25 16.03 8.99 -16.62
CA MET A 25 15.52 7.65 -16.88
C MET A 25 16.57 6.74 -17.50
N VAL A 26 17.31 7.20 -18.50
CA VAL A 26 18.30 6.37 -19.20
C VAL A 26 19.39 5.89 -18.24
N LEU A 27 19.97 6.80 -17.45
CA LEU A 27 20.98 6.45 -16.44
C LEU A 27 20.42 5.52 -15.35
N SER A 28 19.18 5.75 -14.92
CA SER A 28 18.48 4.90 -13.96
C SER A 28 18.27 3.49 -14.52
N LEU A 29 17.85 3.36 -15.78
CA LEU A 29 17.66 2.08 -16.46
C LEU A 29 18.99 1.33 -16.60
N ILE A 30 20.08 2.00 -17.00
CA ILE A 30 21.40 1.39 -17.09
C ILE A 30 21.85 0.87 -15.72
N LYS A 31 21.66 1.67 -14.65
CA LYS A 31 22.02 1.26 -13.28
C LYS A 31 21.20 0.07 -12.81
N LYS A 32 19.88 0.07 -13.04
CA LYS A 32 18.98 -1.03 -12.70
C LYS A 32 19.32 -2.30 -13.49
N TYR A 33 19.63 -2.16 -14.77
CA TYR A 33 20.04 -3.27 -15.62
C TYR A 33 21.31 -3.93 -15.12
N LYS A 34 22.37 -3.16 -14.84
CA LYS A 34 23.63 -3.69 -14.27
C LYS A 34 23.36 -4.45 -12.97
N LYS A 35 22.60 -3.84 -12.05
CA LYS A 35 22.22 -4.49 -10.79
C LYS A 35 21.41 -5.78 -11.00
N ALA A 36 20.52 -5.82 -11.99
CA ALA A 36 19.75 -7.01 -12.32
C ALA A 36 20.62 -8.12 -12.91
N VAL A 37 21.61 -7.77 -13.74
CA VAL A 37 22.59 -8.72 -14.28
C VAL A 37 23.47 -9.28 -13.16
N ASP A 38 24.00 -8.42 -12.28
CA ASP A 38 24.82 -8.83 -11.14
C ASP A 38 24.05 -9.76 -10.19
N GLY A 39 22.76 -9.49 -10.00
CA GLY A 39 21.87 -10.29 -9.15
C GLY A 39 21.32 -11.56 -9.82
N LEU A 40 21.51 -11.76 -11.12
CA LEU A 40 20.80 -12.77 -11.90
C LEU A 40 21.02 -14.18 -11.34
N VAL A 41 22.27 -14.54 -11.06
CA VAL A 41 22.61 -15.89 -10.58
C VAL A 41 21.93 -16.19 -9.24
N VAL A 42 22.05 -15.27 -8.28
CA VAL A 42 21.46 -15.41 -6.94
C VAL A 42 19.93 -15.45 -7.02
N THR A 43 19.32 -14.62 -7.86
CA THR A 43 17.86 -14.61 -7.99
C THR A 43 17.33 -15.84 -8.73
N THR A 44 18.08 -16.40 -9.70
CA THR A 44 17.71 -17.65 -10.36
C THR A 44 17.78 -18.83 -9.40
N GLU A 45 18.84 -18.95 -8.61
CA GLU A 45 18.99 -20.03 -7.62
C GLU A 45 17.87 -19.97 -6.57
N ALA A 46 17.60 -18.79 -6.01
CA ALA A 46 16.52 -18.60 -5.05
C ALA A 46 15.13 -18.90 -5.66
N PHE A 47 14.92 -18.55 -6.93
CA PHE A 47 13.68 -18.85 -7.63
C PHE A 47 13.50 -20.36 -7.83
N ASP A 48 14.56 -21.06 -8.24
CA ASP A 48 14.53 -22.50 -8.45
C ASP A 48 14.31 -23.26 -7.14
N GLU A 49 14.90 -22.81 -6.03
CA GLU A 49 14.68 -23.37 -4.69
C GLU A 49 13.22 -23.20 -4.23
N ILE A 50 12.63 -22.02 -4.44
CA ILE A 50 11.20 -21.77 -4.16
C ILE A 50 10.33 -22.67 -5.04
N ASN A 51 10.68 -22.84 -6.31
CA ASN A 51 9.90 -23.66 -7.22
C ASN A 51 10.02 -25.16 -6.90
N ALA A 52 11.18 -25.62 -6.45
CA ALA A 52 11.42 -26.99 -6.02
C ALA A 52 10.67 -27.34 -4.72
N SER A 53 10.54 -26.38 -3.80
CA SER A 53 9.78 -26.55 -2.55
C SER A 53 8.26 -26.41 -2.74
N ALA A 54 7.81 -25.77 -3.84
CA ALA A 54 6.40 -25.61 -4.13
C ALA A 54 5.76 -26.88 -4.74
N SER A 55 4.53 -27.19 -4.34
CA SER A 55 3.75 -28.25 -5.00
C SER A 55 3.45 -27.89 -6.45
N THR A 56 3.53 -28.87 -7.35
CA THR A 56 3.24 -28.72 -8.78
C THR A 56 1.82 -28.20 -9.03
N ALA A 57 0.87 -28.50 -8.13
CA ALA A 57 -0.48 -27.98 -8.18
C ALA A 57 -0.52 -26.46 -7.93
N ASN A 58 0.24 -25.98 -6.95
CA ASN A 58 0.32 -24.55 -6.61
C ASN A 58 0.95 -23.76 -7.75
N VAL A 59 2.04 -24.26 -8.33
CA VAL A 59 2.71 -23.63 -9.47
C VAL A 59 1.77 -23.46 -10.66
N ARG A 60 0.97 -24.50 -10.99
CA ARG A 60 -0.05 -24.41 -12.05
C ARG A 60 -1.15 -23.42 -11.74
N ALA A 61 -1.62 -23.39 -10.50
CA ALA A 61 -2.64 -22.43 -10.06
C ALA A 61 -2.12 -21.00 -10.20
N TRP A 62 -0.90 -20.70 -9.70
CA TRP A 62 -0.29 -19.38 -9.82
C TRP A 62 -0.05 -18.96 -11.27
N LEU A 63 0.39 -19.87 -12.15
CA LEU A 63 0.52 -19.59 -13.58
C LEU A 63 -0.82 -19.24 -14.23
N THR A 64 -1.90 -19.90 -13.81
CA THR A 64 -3.25 -19.63 -14.32
C THR A 64 -3.71 -18.24 -13.88
N ILE A 65 -3.55 -17.92 -12.59
CA ILE A 65 -3.92 -16.60 -12.05
C ILE A 65 -3.09 -15.51 -12.72
N LYS A 66 -1.78 -15.72 -12.89
CA LYS A 66 -0.89 -14.80 -13.61
C LYS A 66 -1.37 -14.50 -15.02
N LYS A 67 -1.68 -15.54 -15.80
CA LYS A 67 -2.17 -15.39 -17.19
C LYS A 67 -3.48 -14.61 -17.23
N LYS A 68 -4.41 -14.92 -16.32
CA LYS A 68 -5.68 -14.21 -16.21
C LYS A 68 -5.47 -12.72 -15.88
N ALA A 69 -4.69 -12.41 -14.86
CA ALA A 69 -4.36 -11.04 -14.48
C ALA A 69 -3.74 -10.24 -15.64
N GLN A 70 -2.77 -10.84 -16.35
CA GLN A 70 -2.15 -10.20 -17.52
C GLN A 70 -3.10 -10.03 -18.71
N GLY A 71 -4.09 -10.91 -18.87
CA GLY A 71 -5.12 -10.76 -19.89
C GLY A 71 -6.07 -9.62 -19.55
N ASP A 72 -6.50 -9.55 -18.30
CA ASP A 72 -7.58 -8.66 -17.86
C ASP A 72 -7.11 -7.25 -17.50
N TRP A 73 -5.79 -7.01 -17.37
CA TRP A 73 -5.21 -5.74 -16.87
C TRP A 73 -5.66 -4.47 -17.61
N HIS A 74 -5.98 -4.58 -18.89
CA HIS A 74 -6.41 -3.46 -19.73
C HIS A 74 -7.90 -3.13 -19.56
N ILE A 75 -8.68 -4.07 -19.03
CA ILE A 75 -10.12 -3.94 -18.78
C ILE A 75 -10.35 -3.57 -17.31
N ASP A 76 -9.65 -4.26 -16.41
CA ASP A 76 -9.73 -4.05 -14.97
C ASP A 76 -8.32 -3.92 -14.37
N PRO A 77 -7.91 -2.69 -13.98
CA PRO A 77 -6.65 -2.47 -13.29
C PRO A 77 -6.49 -3.27 -11.99
N GLN A 78 -7.60 -3.61 -11.30
CA GLN A 78 -7.56 -4.41 -10.05
C GLN A 78 -7.18 -5.87 -10.28
N SER A 79 -7.25 -6.37 -11.51
CA SER A 79 -6.80 -7.72 -11.84
C SER A 79 -5.30 -7.96 -11.53
N MET A 80 -4.50 -6.89 -11.45
CA MET A 80 -3.08 -6.94 -11.07
C MET A 80 -2.85 -7.02 -9.56
N ASP A 81 -3.87 -6.88 -8.72
CA ASP A 81 -3.76 -6.96 -7.25
C ASP A 81 -3.31 -8.35 -6.77
N VAL A 82 -3.36 -9.36 -7.64
CA VAL A 82 -2.76 -10.70 -7.41
C VAL A 82 -1.28 -10.62 -7.04
N TYR A 83 -0.56 -9.61 -7.54
CA TYR A 83 0.86 -9.43 -7.24
C TYR A 83 1.10 -8.70 -5.92
N ASP A 84 0.06 -8.16 -5.29
CA ASP A 84 0.21 -7.52 -4.00
C ASP A 84 0.40 -8.57 -2.91
N THR A 85 1.25 -8.25 -1.94
CA THR A 85 1.47 -9.14 -0.81
C THR A 85 0.25 -9.04 0.10
N MET A 86 -0.55 -10.11 0.16
CA MET A 86 -1.66 -10.27 1.10
C MET A 86 -1.18 -10.45 2.56
N ILE A 87 -0.18 -9.69 2.98
CA ILE A 87 0.22 -9.57 4.38
C ILE A 87 -0.88 -8.73 5.01
N LYS A 88 -1.77 -9.39 5.77
CA LYS A 88 -2.68 -8.68 6.68
C LYS A 88 -1.79 -7.82 7.57
N LYS A 89 -1.77 -6.51 7.33
CA LYS A 89 -1.01 -5.58 8.16
C LYS A 89 -1.46 -5.82 9.60
N ALA A 90 -0.48 -6.02 10.49
CA ALA A 90 -0.78 -6.08 11.91
C ALA A 90 -1.53 -4.79 12.28
N PRO A 91 -2.54 -4.88 13.16
CA PRO A 91 -3.28 -3.70 13.57
C PRO A 91 -2.30 -2.67 14.11
N THR A 92 -2.41 -1.45 13.62
CA THR A 92 -1.62 -0.33 14.09
C THR A 92 -1.92 -0.08 15.57
N LYS A 93 -0.99 0.57 16.28
CA LYS A 93 -1.21 0.95 17.69
C LYS A 93 -2.52 1.72 17.88
N ALA A 94 -2.88 2.57 16.91
CA ALA A 94 -4.13 3.32 16.92
C ALA A 94 -5.37 2.42 16.79
N GLU A 95 -5.35 1.46 15.88
CA GLU A 95 -6.45 0.48 15.71
C GLU A 95 -6.58 -0.42 16.94
N MET A 96 -5.46 -0.86 17.54
CA MET A 96 -5.48 -1.62 18.79
C MET A 96 -6.04 -0.78 19.95
N GLN A 97 -5.65 0.49 20.06
CA GLN A 97 -6.16 1.38 21.10
C GLN A 97 -7.66 1.64 20.93
N HIS A 98 -8.12 1.83 19.69
CA HIS A 98 -9.53 1.99 19.38
C HIS A 98 -10.34 0.73 19.74
N ASP A 99 -9.86 -0.45 19.36
CA ASP A 99 -10.50 -1.73 19.70
C ASP A 99 -10.57 -1.95 21.23
N LEU A 100 -9.50 -1.63 21.96
CA LEU A 100 -9.48 -1.71 23.42
C LEU A 100 -10.46 -0.71 24.06
N SER A 101 -10.47 0.55 23.61
CA SER A 101 -11.42 1.56 24.10
C SER A 101 -12.87 1.19 23.78
N GLN A 102 -13.14 0.61 22.60
CA GLN A 102 -14.48 0.14 22.25
C GLN A 102 -14.92 -1.03 23.14
N LYS A 103 -14.03 -1.99 23.40
CA LYS A 103 -14.30 -3.11 24.31
C LYS A 103 -14.53 -2.65 25.74
N GLU A 104 -13.76 -1.69 26.23
CA GLU A 104 -13.93 -1.07 27.54
C GLU A 104 -15.30 -0.38 27.65
N ASN A 105 -15.68 0.41 26.65
CA ASN A 105 -16.99 1.06 26.58
C ASN A 105 -18.16 0.07 26.49
N SER A 106 -17.97 -1.06 25.80
CA SER A 106 -19.02 -2.07 25.60
C SER A 106 -19.25 -2.94 26.84
N ALA A 107 -18.17 -3.25 27.58
CA ALA A 107 -18.23 -4.13 28.75
C ALA A 107 -18.67 -3.39 30.03
N ASN A 108 -18.39 -2.08 30.13
CA ASN A 108 -18.56 -1.32 31.36
C ASN A 108 -19.49 -0.12 31.18
N ALA A 109 -20.73 -0.37 30.73
CA ALA A 109 -21.79 0.65 30.55
C ALA A 109 -22.25 1.35 31.86
N GLY A 110 -21.41 1.43 32.90
CA GLY A 110 -21.71 2.07 34.17
C GLY A 110 -20.54 2.23 35.14
N VAL A 111 -19.33 1.75 34.82
CA VAL A 111 -18.15 1.88 35.70
C VAL A 111 -17.14 2.79 35.02
N ILE A 112 -16.87 3.95 35.63
CA ILE A 112 -15.90 4.93 35.13
C ILE A 112 -14.50 4.32 35.27
N TRP A 113 -13.90 3.94 34.15
CA TRP A 113 -12.48 3.61 34.08
C TRP A 113 -11.85 4.35 32.89
N GLY A 114 -10.68 4.94 33.11
CA GLY A 114 -9.94 5.73 32.11
C GLY A 114 -10.17 7.24 32.16
N SER A 115 -9.13 8.01 31.80
CA SER A 115 -9.13 9.48 31.84
C SER A 115 -10.23 10.11 30.97
N THR A 116 -10.55 9.50 29.83
CA THR A 116 -11.57 10.01 28.90
C THR A 116 -12.99 9.80 29.41
N SER A 117 -13.26 8.68 30.09
CA SER A 117 -14.55 8.40 30.72
C SER A 117 -14.83 9.35 31.89
N TRP A 118 -13.78 9.66 32.67
CA TRP A 118 -13.87 10.65 33.74
C TRP A 118 -14.17 12.07 33.21
N ILE A 119 -13.50 12.50 32.13
CA ILE A 119 -13.78 13.80 31.49
C ILE A 119 -15.21 13.84 30.93
N ALA A 120 -15.66 12.80 30.24
CA ALA A 120 -17.01 12.73 29.71
C ALA A 120 -18.08 12.77 30.81
N SER A 121 -17.85 12.09 31.94
CA SER A 121 -18.73 12.19 33.10
C SER A 121 -18.72 13.59 33.71
N GLY A 122 -17.55 14.23 33.81
CA GLY A 122 -17.42 15.61 34.29
C GLY A 122 -18.20 16.60 33.42
N LEU A 123 -18.09 16.48 32.10
CA LEU A 123 -18.85 17.28 31.14
C LEU A 123 -20.36 17.06 31.29
N ARG A 124 -20.81 15.81 31.40
CA ARG A 124 -22.24 15.51 31.56
C ARG A 124 -22.82 16.07 32.87
N ILE A 125 -22.04 16.05 33.96
CA ILE A 125 -22.43 16.67 35.23
C ILE A 125 -22.58 18.18 35.05
N GLN A 126 -21.66 18.82 34.33
CA GLN A 126 -21.71 20.26 34.06
C GLN A 126 -22.88 20.65 33.16
N GLU A 127 -23.26 19.84 32.18
CA GLU A 127 -24.46 20.07 31.34
C GLU A 127 -25.78 19.94 32.12
N THR A 128 -25.78 19.22 33.24
CA THR A 128 -26.96 19.05 34.11
C THR A 128 -27.07 20.07 35.24
N GLN A 129 -26.09 20.98 35.37
CA GLN A 129 -26.11 22.13 36.28
C GLN A 129 -26.51 23.41 35.54
#